data_AF-A0A258ECE4-F1
#
_entry.id   AF-A0A258ECE4-F1
#
_cell.length_a   1.000
_cell.length_b   1.000
_cell.length_c   1.000
_cell.angle_alpha   90.00
_cell.angle_beta   90.00
_cell.angle_gamma   90.00
#
_symmetry.space_group_name_H-M   'P 1'
#
loop_
_entity.id
_entity.type
_entity.pdbx_description
1 polymer ?
#
loop_
_entity_poly.entity_id
_entity_poly.type
_entity_poly.pdbx_seq_one_letter_code
_entity_poly.pdbx_strand_id
1 'polypeptide(L)'
;MLKRITFPTGGYTEFEFEPHKYKEGIVTTYGAGLSIKKIIKNDGVNSYSTLYRYGNNDDGFGHKNFDVRSFHYMNTQYQRTIDPNITPIPQRQYRVRSWISNSVVGPGFDDSPVVYTKVTSYENGSTGNGKTVYEFDNNILLADGVFTVQYSNKTWRNSKSWERGKITKIQKYNSSNVLLEETVKSYTKY
;
A
#
# COMPACT_ATOMS: atom_id res chain seq x y z
N MET A 1 5.72 3.79 15.86
CA MET A 1 4.35 4.07 15.38
C MET A 1 3.68 5.06 16.31
N LEU A 2 3.08 6.12 15.77
CA LEU A 2 2.46 7.18 16.56
C LEU A 2 1.11 6.70 17.10
N LYS A 3 0.99 6.52 18.41
CA LYS A 3 -0.27 6.10 19.05
C LYS A 3 -1.17 7.27 19.41
N ARG A 4 -0.60 8.38 19.88
CA ARG A 4 -1.37 9.53 20.37
C ARG A 4 -0.63 10.83 20.10
N ILE A 5 -1.39 11.87 19.79
CA ILE A 5 -0.99 13.27 19.81
C ILE A 5 -1.82 13.95 20.90
N THR A 6 -1.16 14.52 21.92
CA THR A 6 -1.83 15.29 22.96
C THR A 6 -1.69 16.78 22.66
N PHE A 7 -2.77 17.53 22.76
CA PHE A 7 -2.78 18.96 22.46
C PHE A 7 -2.64 19.79 23.75
N PRO A 8 -2.04 20.99 23.68
CA PRO A 8 -1.95 21.89 24.84
C PRO A 8 -3.31 22.31 25.43
N THR A 9 -4.39 22.17 24.67
CA THR A 9 -5.77 22.44 25.08
C THR A 9 -6.38 21.36 25.98
N GLY A 10 -5.62 20.29 26.29
CA GLY A 10 -6.08 19.17 27.13
C GLY A 10 -6.74 18.01 26.36
N GLY A 11 -7.07 18.22 25.08
CA GLY A 11 -7.56 17.17 24.18
C GLY A 11 -6.45 16.28 23.61
N TYR A 12 -6.83 15.24 22.88
CA TYR A 12 -5.89 14.35 22.19
C TYR A 12 -6.50 13.72 20.93
N THR A 13 -5.64 13.23 20.03
CA THR A 13 -6.00 12.30 18.95
C THR A 13 -5.24 11.00 19.14
N GLU A 14 -5.95 9.88 19.15
CA GLU A 14 -5.39 8.53 19.29
C GLU A 14 -5.67 7.70 18.05
N PHE A 15 -4.71 6.85 17.70
CA PHE A 15 -4.71 6.04 16.48
C PHE A 15 -4.58 4.57 16.84
N GLU A 16 -5.59 3.79 16.48
CA GLU A 16 -5.53 2.33 16.49
C GLU A 16 -5.19 1.84 15.08
N PHE A 17 -4.27 0.88 14.99
CA PHE A 17 -3.82 0.33 13.73
C PHE A 17 -4.13 -1.16 13.64
N GLU A 18 -4.27 -1.66 12.42
CA GLU A 18 -4.38 -3.08 12.12
C GLU A 18 -3.49 -3.47 10.93
N PRO A 19 -2.98 -4.71 10.88
CA PRO A 19 -2.18 -5.16 9.75
C PRO A 19 -3.01 -5.16 8.46
N HIS A 20 -2.39 -4.80 7.34
CA HIS A 20 -3.03 -5.03 6.06
C HIS A 20 -3.26 -6.53 5.85
N LYS A 21 -4.31 -6.83 5.10
CA LYS A 21 -4.71 -8.19 4.72
C LYS A 21 -4.89 -8.25 3.21
N TYR A 22 -4.31 -9.25 2.57
CA TYR A 22 -4.38 -9.45 1.11
C TYR A 22 -4.37 -10.95 0.77
N LYS A 23 -4.58 -11.27 -0.51
CA LYS A 23 -4.50 -12.63 -1.04
C LYS A 23 -3.18 -12.89 -1.76
N GLU A 24 -2.52 -13.98 -1.41
CA GLU A 24 -1.40 -14.58 -2.17
C GLU A 24 -1.88 -15.92 -2.74
N GLY A 25 -2.36 -15.90 -3.99
CA GLY A 25 -3.13 -17.02 -4.52
C GLY A 25 -4.39 -17.24 -3.68
N ILE A 26 -4.52 -18.42 -3.07
CA ILE A 26 -5.68 -18.77 -2.21
C ILE A 26 -5.45 -18.37 -0.74
N VAL A 27 -4.20 -18.16 -0.35
CA VAL A 27 -3.79 -17.92 1.04
C VAL A 27 -4.12 -16.49 1.45
N THR A 28 -4.73 -16.34 2.62
CA THR A 28 -4.90 -15.05 3.28
C THR A 28 -3.60 -14.70 3.99
N THR A 29 -3.02 -13.55 3.65
CA THR A 29 -1.75 -13.09 4.22
C THR A 29 -1.96 -11.75 4.92
N TYR A 30 -1.33 -11.61 6.09
CA TYR A 30 -1.27 -10.36 6.85
C TYR A 30 0.16 -9.82 6.80
N GLY A 31 0.33 -8.53 6.54
CA GLY A 31 1.65 -7.91 6.51
C GLY A 31 1.74 -6.72 5.56
N ALA A 32 2.95 -6.35 5.17
CA ALA A 32 3.24 -5.18 4.34
C ALA A 32 2.79 -3.85 4.98
N GLY A 33 2.96 -3.71 6.29
CA GLY A 33 2.66 -2.48 7.02
C GLY A 33 1.33 -2.51 7.76
N LEU A 34 0.84 -1.32 8.08
CA LEU A 34 -0.29 -1.11 8.97
C LEU A 34 -1.26 -0.09 8.36
N SER A 35 -2.55 -0.36 8.50
CA SER A 35 -3.65 0.54 8.18
C SER A 35 -4.26 1.11 9.45
N ILE A 36 -4.94 2.25 9.34
CA ILE A 36 -5.63 2.88 10.47
C ILE A 36 -6.95 2.16 10.67
N LYS A 37 -7.11 1.48 11.80
CA LYS A 37 -8.38 0.87 12.16
C LYS A 37 -9.37 1.92 12.67
N LYS A 38 -8.90 2.78 13.57
CA LYS A 38 -9.77 3.74 14.27
C LYS A 38 -8.99 4.97 14.67
N ILE A 39 -9.62 6.13 14.55
CA ILE A 39 -9.12 7.39 15.09
C ILE A 39 -10.08 7.83 16.19
N ILE A 40 -9.55 8.15 17.37
CA ILE A 40 -10.32 8.70 18.49
C ILE A 40 -9.86 10.15 18.67
N LYS A 41 -10.79 11.08 18.66
CA LYS A 41 -10.54 12.50 18.91
C LYS A 41 -11.25 12.90 20.19
N ASN A 42 -10.51 13.50 21.10
CA ASN A 42 -11.01 14.05 22.34
C ASN A 42 -10.66 15.54 22.40
N ASP A 43 -11.64 16.38 22.71
CA ASP A 43 -11.49 17.84 22.76
C ASP A 43 -11.25 18.37 24.20
N GLY A 44 -11.02 17.47 25.16
CA GLY A 44 -10.92 17.75 26.59
C GLY A 44 -12.24 17.55 27.35
N VAL A 45 -13.37 17.42 26.64
CA VAL A 45 -14.71 17.24 27.23
C VAL A 45 -15.41 16.02 26.63
N ASN A 46 -15.54 16.01 25.31
CA ASN A 46 -16.20 14.97 24.53
C ASN A 46 -15.18 14.08 23.83
N SER A 47 -15.64 12.88 23.45
CA SER A 47 -14.85 11.93 22.67
C SER A 47 -15.65 11.48 21.45
N TYR A 48 -14.99 11.51 20.30
CA TYR A 48 -15.53 11.14 19.00
C TYR A 48 -14.61 10.08 18.40
N SER A 49 -15.17 9.17 17.61
CA SER A 49 -14.31 8.21 16.91
C SER A 49 -14.76 7.93 15.49
N THR A 50 -13.78 7.75 14.61
CA THR A 50 -14.02 7.35 13.23
C THR A 50 -13.40 5.96 13.06
N LEU A 51 -14.24 4.96 12.81
CA LEU A 51 -13.84 3.58 12.51
C LEU A 51 -13.70 3.43 11.00
N TYR A 52 -12.59 2.86 10.54
CA TYR A 52 -12.35 2.57 9.14
C TYR A 52 -12.49 1.06 8.89
N ARG A 53 -13.12 0.73 7.76
CA ARG A 53 -13.18 -0.62 7.21
C ARG A 53 -12.68 -0.58 5.78
N TYR A 54 -11.97 -1.63 5.40
CA TYR A 54 -11.23 -1.68 4.15
C TYR A 54 -11.76 -2.80 3.26
N GLY A 55 -11.56 -2.67 1.95
CA GLY A 55 -11.91 -3.71 0.98
C GLY A 55 -13.38 -3.69 0.56
N ASN A 56 -13.73 -4.65 -0.29
CA ASN A 56 -15.10 -4.72 -0.80
C ASN A 56 -16.01 -5.29 0.27
N ASN A 57 -17.13 -4.63 0.54
CA ASN A 57 -18.07 -5.03 1.60
C ASN A 57 -17.41 -5.16 2.99
N ASP A 58 -16.40 -4.32 3.27
CA ASP A 58 -15.66 -4.31 4.53
C ASP A 58 -14.93 -5.63 4.86
N ASP A 59 -14.61 -6.43 3.83
CA ASP A 59 -13.95 -7.73 3.95
C ASP A 59 -12.48 -7.64 4.40
N GLY A 60 -11.89 -6.45 4.42
CA GLY A 60 -10.50 -6.15 4.80
C GLY A 60 -9.46 -6.55 3.76
N PHE A 61 -9.84 -7.07 2.58
CA PHE A 61 -8.88 -7.49 1.57
C PHE A 61 -8.45 -6.31 0.70
N GLY A 62 -7.15 -6.05 0.73
CA GLY A 62 -6.49 -5.13 -0.18
C GLY A 62 -5.78 -5.85 -1.31
N HIS A 63 -5.39 -5.07 -2.31
CA HIS A 63 -4.61 -5.52 -3.44
C HIS A 63 -3.13 -5.30 -3.18
N LYS A 64 -2.37 -6.38 -3.30
CA LYS A 64 -0.92 -6.37 -3.17
C LYS A 64 -0.30 -5.66 -4.39
N ASN A 65 0.42 -4.57 -4.15
CA ASN A 65 1.18 -3.82 -5.16
C ASN A 65 2.69 -4.03 -5.01
N PHE A 66 3.09 -5.25 -4.68
CA PHE A 66 4.50 -5.64 -4.61
C PHE A 66 4.64 -7.12 -4.95
N ASP A 67 5.84 -7.51 -5.35
CA ASP A 67 6.24 -8.90 -5.38
C ASP A 67 7.21 -9.13 -4.21
N VAL A 68 6.95 -10.15 -3.40
CA VAL A 68 7.81 -10.50 -2.26
C VAL A 68 9.25 -10.82 -2.71
N ARG A 69 9.41 -11.32 -3.94
CA ARG A 69 10.72 -11.58 -4.57
C ARG A 69 11.44 -10.28 -4.95
N SER A 70 10.71 -9.18 -5.09
CA SER A 70 11.20 -7.86 -5.48
C SER A 70 11.52 -6.95 -4.30
N PHE A 71 11.48 -7.43 -3.05
CA PHE A 71 11.97 -6.63 -1.92
C PHE A 71 13.49 -6.40 -1.96
N HIS A 72 14.20 -6.90 -2.98
CA HIS A 72 15.60 -6.62 -3.33
C HIS A 72 16.60 -6.73 -2.18
N TYR A 73 16.23 -7.39 -1.06
CA TYR A 73 17.17 -7.79 -0.01
C TYR A 73 18.19 -8.82 -0.52
N MET A 74 17.92 -9.42 -1.69
CA MET A 74 18.78 -10.33 -2.41
C MET A 74 18.77 -9.99 -3.91
N ASN A 75 19.93 -9.76 -4.51
CA ASN A 75 20.11 -9.70 -5.96
C ASN A 75 20.84 -10.97 -6.41
N THR A 76 20.39 -11.58 -7.51
CA THR A 76 21.08 -12.71 -8.16
C THR A 76 21.55 -12.29 -9.55
N GLN A 77 22.84 -12.36 -9.79
CA GLN A 77 23.45 -12.13 -11.10
C GLN A 77 24.12 -13.41 -11.61
N TYR A 78 24.04 -13.62 -12.93
CA TYR A 78 24.79 -14.67 -13.60
C TYR A 78 25.98 -14.03 -14.30
N GLN A 79 27.17 -14.30 -13.78
CA GLN A 79 28.39 -13.87 -14.42
C GLN A 79 28.89 -15.03 -15.28
N ARG A 80 29.05 -14.76 -16.58
CA ARG A 80 29.66 -15.69 -17.52
C ARG A 80 31.07 -15.22 -17.80
N THR A 81 32.04 -16.07 -17.49
CA THR A 81 33.41 -15.86 -17.95
C THR A 81 33.56 -16.61 -19.26
N ILE A 82 33.85 -15.87 -20.32
CA ILE A 82 34.18 -16.40 -21.64
C ILE A 82 35.65 -16.06 -21.87
N ASP A 83 36.49 -17.08 -22.03
CA ASP A 83 37.82 -16.88 -22.58
C ASP A 83 37.73 -17.07 -24.09
N PRO A 84 37.85 -16.00 -24.89
CA PRO A 84 37.73 -16.09 -26.34
C PRO A 84 38.93 -16.81 -27.00
N ASN A 85 40.02 -17.07 -26.26
CA ASN A 85 41.27 -17.58 -26.83
C ASN A 85 41.48 -19.08 -26.62
N ILE A 86 40.55 -19.80 -25.99
CA ILE A 86 40.67 -21.24 -25.70
C ILE A 86 39.57 -22.01 -26.44
N THR A 87 39.94 -23.10 -27.13
CA THR A 87 39.00 -23.99 -27.85
C THR A 87 39.07 -25.42 -27.29
N PRO A 88 37.94 -26.06 -26.93
CA PRO A 88 36.56 -25.53 -26.97
C PRO A 88 36.39 -24.42 -25.93
N ILE A 89 35.59 -23.41 -26.27
CA ILE A 89 35.35 -22.23 -25.42
C ILE A 89 34.92 -22.70 -24.04
N PRO A 90 35.76 -22.57 -22.99
CA PRO A 90 35.38 -22.99 -21.67
C PRO A 90 34.39 -21.97 -21.12
N GLN A 91 33.13 -22.40 -20.96
CA GLN A 91 32.08 -21.55 -20.45
C GLN A 91 31.89 -21.84 -18.96
N ARG A 92 32.28 -20.89 -18.11
CA ARG A 92 31.98 -20.94 -16.68
C ARG A 92 30.88 -19.93 -16.38
N GLN A 93 29.79 -20.40 -15.79
CA GLN A 93 28.73 -19.56 -15.28
C GLN A 93 28.72 -19.62 -13.77
N TYR A 94 28.89 -18.46 -13.14
CA TYR A 94 28.80 -18.29 -11.70
C TYR A 94 27.47 -17.64 -11.37
N ARG A 95 26.80 -18.16 -10.33
CA ARG A 95 25.66 -17.47 -9.72
C ARG A 95 26.15 -16.68 -8.53
N VAL A 96 26.18 -15.36 -8.67
CA VAL A 96 26.55 -14.44 -7.58
C VAL A 96 25.26 -13.97 -6.91
N ARG A 97 25.20 -14.09 -5.58
CA ARG A 97 24.10 -13.56 -4.77
C ARG A 97 24.65 -12.51 -3.81
N SER A 98 24.06 -11.33 -3.84
CA SER A 98 24.38 -10.25 -2.90
C SER A 98 23.18 -9.99 -2.02
N TRP A 99 23.40 -9.83 -0.71
CA TRP A 99 22.37 -9.51 0.25
C TRP A 99 22.60 -8.10 0.77
N ILE A 100 21.53 -7.31 0.89
CA ILE A 100 21.57 -5.93 1.39
C ILE A 100 20.56 -5.76 2.52
N SER A 101 20.99 -5.10 3.58
CA SER A 101 20.20 -4.90 4.81
C SER A 101 19.03 -3.92 4.60
N ASN A 102 19.06 -3.14 3.52
CA ASN A 102 18.01 -2.21 3.12
C ASN A 102 17.71 -2.40 1.63
N SER A 103 16.43 -2.28 1.25
CA SER A 103 16.07 -2.25 -0.16
C SER A 103 16.50 -0.90 -0.73
N VAL A 104 17.64 -0.85 -1.44
CA VAL A 104 18.11 0.39 -2.09
C VAL A 104 17.19 0.81 -3.26
N VAL A 105 16.32 -0.11 -3.73
CA VAL A 105 15.52 0.06 -4.96
C VAL A 105 14.11 -0.55 -4.90
N GLY A 106 13.67 -1.03 -3.75
CA GLY A 106 12.31 -1.54 -3.57
C GLY A 106 11.27 -0.42 -3.39
N PRO A 107 9.97 -0.75 -3.37
CA PRO A 107 8.97 0.16 -2.80
C PRO A 107 9.44 0.49 -1.39
N GLY A 108 9.89 1.73 -1.20
CA GLY A 108 10.23 2.23 0.14
C GLY A 108 9.01 2.13 1.04
N PHE A 109 9.20 2.35 2.34
CA PHE A 109 8.09 2.43 3.29
C PHE A 109 7.07 3.54 2.95
N ASP A 110 7.43 4.47 2.06
CA ASP A 110 6.57 5.54 1.54
C ASP A 110 5.60 5.07 0.44
N ASP A 111 5.83 3.90 -0.14
CA ASP A 111 4.93 3.35 -1.14
C ASP A 111 3.82 2.55 -0.45
N SER A 112 2.57 2.73 -0.87
CA SER A 112 1.45 1.97 -0.31
C SER A 112 1.49 0.54 -0.85
N PRO A 113 1.99 -0.46 -0.09
CA PRO A 113 2.26 -1.78 -0.64
C PRO A 113 0.96 -2.61 -0.75
N VAL A 114 -0.06 -2.25 0.02
CA VAL A 114 -1.41 -2.78 -0.10
C VAL A 114 -2.35 -1.61 -0.34
N VAL A 115 -3.11 -1.68 -1.43
CA VAL A 115 -4.05 -0.63 -1.84
C VAL A 115 -5.48 -1.16 -1.77
N TYR A 116 -6.44 -0.26 -1.52
CA TYR A 116 -7.86 -0.62 -1.40
C TYR A 116 -8.67 0.20 -2.39
N THR A 117 -9.56 -0.45 -3.14
CA THR A 117 -10.52 0.24 -4.01
C THR A 117 -11.67 0.86 -3.24
N LYS A 118 -11.93 0.38 -2.02
CA LYS A 118 -13.04 0.81 -1.19
C LYS A 118 -12.60 0.91 0.26
N VAL A 119 -12.97 2.03 0.87
CA VAL A 119 -12.81 2.29 2.31
C VAL A 119 -14.12 2.85 2.82
N THR A 120 -14.61 2.31 3.92
CA THR A 120 -15.82 2.79 4.59
C THR A 120 -15.45 3.41 5.93
N SER A 121 -15.83 4.66 6.17
CA SER A 121 -15.71 5.29 7.49
C SER A 121 -17.05 5.32 8.20
N TYR A 122 -17.02 5.02 9.50
CA TYR A 122 -18.17 5.00 10.39
C TYR A 122 -17.92 5.99 11.53
N GLU A 123 -18.73 7.04 11.60
CA GLU A 123 -18.67 8.02 12.68
C GLU A 123 -19.35 7.47 13.94
N ASN A 124 -18.63 7.49 15.05
CA ASN A 124 -18.99 6.94 16.35
C ASN A 124 -19.38 5.44 16.31
N GLY A 125 -18.70 4.66 15.47
CA GLY A 125 -18.88 3.21 15.37
C GLY A 125 -19.92 2.79 14.32
N SER A 126 -20.11 1.47 14.17
CA SER A 126 -20.83 0.88 13.02
C SER A 126 -22.34 1.06 13.02
N THR A 127 -22.95 1.50 14.12
CA THR A 127 -24.41 1.54 14.31
C THR A 127 -24.97 2.94 14.56
N GLY A 128 -24.13 3.96 14.74
CA GLY A 128 -24.54 5.27 15.25
C GLY A 128 -25.03 6.25 14.17
N ASN A 129 -24.11 6.72 13.32
CA ASN A 129 -24.31 7.95 12.55
C ASN A 129 -24.25 7.76 11.03
N GLY A 130 -24.52 6.53 10.55
CA GLY A 130 -24.38 6.19 9.14
C GLY A 130 -22.93 5.91 8.74
N LYS A 131 -22.63 6.02 7.44
CA LYS A 131 -21.30 5.69 6.90
C LYS A 131 -20.95 6.55 5.70
N THR A 132 -19.66 6.78 5.50
CA THR A 132 -19.13 7.35 4.25
C THR A 132 -18.31 6.30 3.54
N VAL A 133 -18.65 6.02 2.28
CA VAL A 133 -17.92 5.10 1.42
C VAL A 133 -17.06 5.91 0.46
N TYR A 134 -15.77 5.63 0.46
CA TYR A 134 -14.78 6.17 -0.47
C TYR A 134 -14.44 5.09 -1.48
N GLU A 135 -14.65 5.38 -2.76
CA GLU A 135 -14.17 4.55 -3.86
C GLU A 135 -12.95 5.22 -4.51
N PHE A 136 -11.93 4.42 -4.76
CA PHE A 136 -10.68 4.82 -5.37
C PHE A 136 -10.61 4.28 -6.80
N ASP A 137 -9.72 4.85 -7.62
CA ASP A 137 -9.47 4.37 -8.96
C ASP A 137 -9.10 2.88 -8.96
N ASN A 138 -9.58 2.16 -9.97
CA ASN A 138 -9.31 0.74 -10.11
C ASN A 138 -7.94 0.47 -10.77
N ASN A 139 -7.02 1.44 -10.70
CA ASN A 139 -5.67 1.37 -11.29
C ASN A 139 -4.73 0.48 -10.46
N ILE A 140 -5.29 -0.59 -9.88
CA ILE A 140 -4.70 -1.49 -8.90
C ILE A 140 -3.38 -2.11 -9.36
N LEU A 141 -3.17 -2.21 -10.67
CA LEU A 141 -2.12 -3.02 -11.27
C LEU A 141 -1.21 -2.24 -12.23
N LEU A 142 -1.17 -0.91 -12.14
CA LEU A 142 -0.16 -0.13 -12.84
C LEU A 142 1.20 -0.40 -12.19
N ALA A 143 1.88 -1.45 -12.65
CA ALA A 143 3.17 -1.85 -12.13
C ALA A 143 4.21 -0.75 -12.34
N ASP A 144 5.04 -0.54 -11.32
CA ASP A 144 6.23 0.28 -11.47
C ASP A 144 7.22 -0.42 -12.40
N GLY A 145 7.76 0.32 -13.36
CA GLY A 145 8.80 -0.22 -14.24
C GLY A 145 10.12 -0.32 -13.47
N VAL A 146 10.70 -1.51 -13.38
CA VAL A 146 12.05 -1.71 -12.83
C VAL A 146 13.01 -1.93 -13.98
N PHE A 147 14.05 -1.09 -14.05
CA PHE A 147 15.01 -1.07 -15.15
C PHE A 147 16.43 -1.23 -14.62
N THR A 148 17.29 -1.85 -15.40
CA THR A 148 18.73 -1.95 -15.11
C THR A 148 19.47 -0.92 -15.94
N VAL A 149 20.39 -0.19 -15.31
CA VAL A 149 21.29 0.72 -16.03
C VAL A 149 22.26 -0.12 -16.85
N GLN A 150 22.34 0.14 -18.15
CA GLN A 150 23.21 -0.61 -19.05
C GLN A 150 24.66 -0.53 -18.57
N TYR A 151 25.36 -1.67 -18.59
CA TYR A 151 26.75 -1.80 -18.11
C TYR A 151 26.97 -1.47 -16.62
N SER A 152 25.93 -1.49 -15.79
CA SER A 152 26.03 -1.26 -14.36
C SER A 152 25.27 -2.33 -13.56
N ASN A 153 25.63 -2.48 -12.29
CA ASN A 153 24.85 -3.25 -11.31
C ASN A 153 23.71 -2.43 -10.67
N LYS A 154 23.51 -1.19 -11.11
CA LYS A 154 22.45 -0.30 -10.61
C LYS A 154 21.13 -0.58 -11.32
N THR A 155 20.05 -0.66 -10.55
CA THR A 155 18.68 -0.62 -11.06
C THR A 155 18.03 0.69 -10.66
N TRP A 156 16.99 1.08 -11.38
CA TRP A 156 16.13 2.20 -11.02
C TRP A 156 14.67 1.82 -11.23
N ARG A 157 13.78 2.49 -10.49
CA ARG A 157 12.34 2.23 -10.49
C ARG A 157 11.59 3.46 -10.98
N ASN A 158 10.80 3.31 -12.02
CA ASN A 158 9.83 4.31 -12.44
C ASN A 158 8.53 4.13 -11.64
N SER A 159 8.40 4.89 -10.54
CA SER A 159 7.20 4.82 -9.70
C SER A 159 6.00 5.43 -10.42
N LYS A 160 4.92 4.65 -10.53
CA LYS A 160 3.59 5.10 -10.96
C LYS A 160 2.65 5.33 -9.78
N SER A 161 3.17 5.53 -8.57
CA SER A 161 2.36 5.77 -7.36
C SER A 161 1.39 6.94 -7.53
N TRP A 162 1.77 7.96 -8.29
CA TRP A 162 0.95 9.12 -8.62
C TRP A 162 -0.24 8.81 -9.55
N GLU A 163 -0.23 7.68 -10.27
CA GLU A 163 -1.34 7.24 -11.13
C GLU A 163 -2.38 6.38 -10.38
N ARG A 164 -2.10 5.99 -9.14
CA ARG A 164 -2.91 5.07 -8.34
C ARG A 164 -3.57 5.79 -7.16
N GLY A 165 -4.68 5.25 -6.66
CA GLY A 165 -5.26 5.65 -5.39
C GLY A 165 -5.99 6.99 -5.42
N LYS A 166 -6.42 7.46 -6.60
CA LYS A 166 -7.23 8.68 -6.70
C LYS A 166 -8.66 8.38 -6.27
N ILE A 167 -9.26 9.25 -5.46
CA ILE A 167 -10.66 9.08 -5.02
C ILE A 167 -11.60 9.41 -6.18
N THR A 168 -12.32 8.41 -6.70
CA THR A 168 -13.26 8.57 -7.82
C THR A 168 -14.69 8.79 -7.36
N LYS A 169 -15.07 8.29 -6.17
CA LYS A 169 -16.41 8.46 -5.63
C LYS A 169 -16.41 8.61 -4.12
N ILE A 170 -17.30 9.45 -3.61
CA ILE A 170 -17.62 9.58 -2.19
C ILE A 170 -19.12 9.48 -2.03
N GLN A 171 -19.60 8.55 -1.22
CA GLN A 171 -21.02 8.36 -0.94
C GLN A 171 -21.26 8.45 0.56
N LYS A 172 -22.18 9.31 0.99
CA LYS A 172 -22.55 9.46 2.41
C LYS A 172 -23.95 8.90 2.64
N TYR A 173 -24.07 8.06 3.64
CA TYR A 173 -25.29 7.38 4.03
C TYR A 173 -25.70 7.79 5.44
N ASN A 174 -27.00 7.85 5.70
CA ASN A 174 -27.53 7.99 7.05
C ASN A 174 -27.49 6.67 7.84
N SER A 175 -27.93 6.70 9.10
CA SER A 175 -28.01 5.51 9.97
C SER A 175 -28.94 4.42 9.44
N SER A 176 -29.95 4.77 8.64
CA SER A 176 -30.84 3.83 7.94
C SER A 176 -30.27 3.30 6.63
N ASN A 177 -28.99 3.54 6.34
CA ASN A 177 -28.29 3.13 5.12
C ASN A 177 -28.92 3.71 3.83
N VAL A 178 -29.59 4.85 3.93
CA VAL A 178 -30.10 5.63 2.79
C VAL A 178 -29.01 6.59 2.32
N LEU A 179 -28.75 6.62 1.02
CA LEU A 179 -27.80 7.53 0.40
C LEU A 179 -28.31 8.98 0.52
N LEU A 180 -27.51 9.85 1.12
CA LEU A 180 -27.81 11.28 1.29
C LEU A 180 -27.05 12.15 0.29
N GLU A 181 -25.79 11.80 0.00
CA GLU A 181 -24.91 12.61 -0.83
C GLU A 181 -24.00 11.68 -1.65
N GLU A 182 -23.83 12.01 -2.92
CA GLU A 182 -22.85 11.38 -3.80
C GLU A 182 -22.01 12.47 -4.48
N THR A 183 -20.68 12.29 -4.44
CA THR A 183 -19.72 13.10 -5.18
C THR A 183 -18.92 12.18 -6.09
N VAL A 184 -18.94 12.45 -7.39
CA VAL A 184 -18.14 11.74 -8.40
C VAL A 184 -17.01 12.65 -8.89
N LYS A 185 -15.79 12.12 -8.92
CA LYS A 185 -14.60 12.83 -9.40
C LYS A 185 -14.04 12.12 -10.63
N SER A 186 -13.74 12.91 -11.65
CA SER A 186 -13.05 12.45 -12.86
C SER A 186 -11.67 13.09 -12.93
N TYR A 187 -10.66 12.30 -13.30
CA TYR A 187 -9.28 12.76 -13.43
C TYR A 187 -8.83 12.63 -14.87
N THR A 188 -8.39 13.73 -15.47
CA THR A 188 -7.81 13.73 -16.81
C THR A 188 -6.29 13.51 -16.69
N LYS A 189 -5.74 12.67 -17.57
CA LYS A 189 -4.30 12.50 -17.72
C LYS A 189 -3.82 13.51 -18.77
N TYR A 190 -2.87 14.35 -18.40
CA TYR A 190 -2.15 15.23 -19.32
C TYR A 190 -0.80 14.60 -19.69
#